data_AF-A0A5E4NJ93-F1
#
_entry.id   AF-A0A5E4NJ93-F1
#
_cell.length_a   1.000
_cell.length_b   1.000
_cell.length_c   1.000
_cell.angle_alpha   90.00
_cell.angle_beta   90.00
_cell.angle_gamma   90.00
#
_symmetry.space_group_name_H-M   'P 1'
#
loop_
_entity.id
_entity.type
_entity.pdbx_description
1 polymer ?
#
loop_
_entity_poly.entity_id
_entity_poly.type
_entity_poly.pdbx_seq_one_letter_code
_entity_poly.pdbx_strand_id
1 'polypeptide(L)'
;MALSLASFASYLNTFEFEKFRKTKKIFKTEDMPLVTRKGVYPYEYTESWDNLEEDVLPRKEGFYSTLTEKNIDDDEYRHAKTVSCHFDCRTLGEYSDLYLKIDVLLLADVFENFRDDDLPDSVSRIRDGSVQASKRYGKANNYTVEDYDKTKENAWIIYQDCKNLYGWAMYVWYMSHGCFKWIEPTLNGINDLDDISPIGRVYEVDIEYSEHLHEDHNNLPFLPNNGFPPGSKSPWLKKYIDLNTEMRKKAANDFEKDFYKLMNNAVFGKTMESLRLKINIELVSNE
;
A
#
# COMPACT_ATOMS: atom_id res chain seq x y z
N MET A 1 0.24 -2.15 -11.30
CA MET A 1 0.70 -3.49 -10.85
C MET A 1 1.32 -3.26 -9.49
N ALA A 2 0.67 -3.66 -8.39
CA ALA A 2 1.24 -3.47 -7.06
C ALA A 2 2.44 -4.42 -6.91
N LEU A 3 3.63 -3.86 -6.68
CA LEU A 3 4.83 -4.65 -6.44
C LEU A 3 4.75 -5.27 -5.03
N SER A 4 5.17 -6.52 -4.90
CA SER A 4 5.18 -7.20 -3.60
C SER A 4 6.32 -6.70 -2.71
N LEU A 5 6.22 -6.87 -1.39
CA LEU A 5 7.34 -6.58 -0.48
C LEU A 5 8.62 -7.34 -0.87
N ALA A 6 8.48 -8.57 -1.40
CA ALA A 6 9.61 -9.33 -1.92
C ALA A 6 10.29 -8.62 -3.10
N SER A 7 9.50 -8.05 -4.01
CA SER A 7 10.00 -7.26 -5.14
C SER A 7 10.73 -6.01 -4.63
N PHE A 8 10.15 -5.27 -3.69
CA PHE A 8 10.79 -4.08 -3.11
C PHE A 8 12.09 -4.38 -2.38
N ALA A 9 12.11 -5.40 -1.52
CA ALA A 9 13.31 -5.84 -0.82
C ALA A 9 14.43 -6.25 -1.81
N SER A 10 14.08 -6.90 -2.92
CA SER A 10 15.06 -7.27 -3.95
C SER A 10 15.71 -6.06 -4.63
N TYR A 11 14.99 -4.94 -4.81
CA TYR A 11 15.54 -3.70 -5.36
C TYR A 11 16.49 -2.96 -4.40
N LEU A 12 16.40 -3.26 -3.10
CA LEU A 12 17.31 -2.72 -2.09
C LEU A 12 18.60 -3.53 -1.96
N ASN A 13 18.69 -4.69 -2.60
CA ASN A 13 19.82 -5.59 -2.42
C ASN A 13 21.07 -5.04 -3.14
N THR A 14 21.87 -4.28 -2.40
CA THR A 14 23.15 -3.71 -2.85
C THR A 14 24.33 -4.43 -2.20
N PHE A 15 25.53 -4.19 -2.71
CA PHE A 15 26.76 -4.65 -2.07
C PHE A 15 26.75 -4.26 -0.57
N GLU A 16 27.10 -5.20 0.30
CA GLU A 16 27.10 -5.06 1.76
C GLU A 16 25.76 -4.65 2.42
N PHE A 17 24.62 -4.77 1.75
CA PHE A 17 23.30 -4.43 2.31
C PHE A 17 23.17 -2.97 2.79
N GLU A 18 23.90 -2.03 2.19
CA GLU A 18 23.92 -0.59 2.59
C GLU A 18 22.53 0.03 2.74
N LYS A 19 21.59 -0.34 1.86
CA LYS A 19 20.22 0.19 1.87
C LYS A 19 19.34 -0.33 3.03
N PHE A 20 19.77 -1.35 3.76
CA PHE A 20 19.01 -1.95 4.88
C PHE A 20 19.39 -1.33 6.24
N ARG A 21 19.22 -0.02 6.38
CA ARG A 21 19.69 0.78 7.54
C ARG A 21 18.98 0.47 8.85
N LYS A 22 17.69 0.12 8.82
CA LYS A 22 16.90 -0.31 9.98
C LYS A 22 17.20 -1.74 10.33
N THR A 23 17.22 -2.63 9.35
CA THR A 23 17.50 -4.05 9.57
C THR A 23 18.89 -4.26 10.18
N LYS A 24 19.91 -3.54 9.70
CA LYS A 24 21.28 -3.55 10.25
C LYS A 24 21.41 -3.09 11.70
N LYS A 25 20.46 -2.32 12.22
CA LYS A 25 20.49 -1.87 13.64
C LYS A 25 20.03 -2.96 14.59
N ILE A 26 19.30 -3.94 14.09
CA ILE A 26 18.62 -4.95 14.89
C ILE A 26 19.31 -6.31 14.74
N PHE A 27 19.75 -6.64 13.53
CA PHE A 27 20.36 -7.91 13.19
C PHE A 27 21.87 -7.76 12.98
N LYS A 28 22.62 -8.85 13.23
CA LYS A 28 24.06 -8.87 13.01
C LYS A 28 24.37 -9.06 11.54
N THR A 29 25.60 -8.75 11.14
CA THR A 29 26.06 -8.93 9.76
C THR A 29 25.90 -10.38 9.25
N GLU A 30 26.07 -11.36 10.13
CA GLU A 30 25.87 -12.80 9.82
C GLU A 30 24.42 -13.16 9.48
N ASP A 31 23.46 -12.42 10.03
CA ASP A 31 22.02 -12.66 9.87
C ASP A 31 21.47 -12.01 8.59
N MET A 32 22.16 -11.00 8.05
CA MET A 32 21.69 -10.16 6.93
C MET A 32 21.20 -10.96 5.71
N PRO A 33 21.87 -12.04 5.26
CA PRO A 33 21.37 -12.84 4.13
C PRO A 33 20.00 -13.51 4.39
N LEU A 34 19.65 -13.72 5.66
CA LEU A 34 18.39 -14.35 6.06
C LEU A 34 17.26 -13.34 6.23
N VAL A 35 17.56 -12.11 6.62
CA VAL A 35 16.57 -11.08 6.99
C VAL A 35 16.37 -9.99 5.94
N THR A 36 17.08 -10.05 4.80
CA THR A 36 17.00 -9.06 3.70
C THR A 36 16.08 -9.49 2.55
N ARG A 37 15.43 -10.64 2.68
CA ARG A 37 14.39 -11.13 1.77
C ARG A 37 13.10 -11.38 2.53
N LYS A 38 11.97 -11.33 1.82
CA LYS A 38 10.68 -11.69 2.40
C LYS A 38 10.72 -13.15 2.87
N GLY A 39 10.30 -13.37 4.12
CA GLY A 39 10.13 -14.71 4.67
C GLY A 39 8.87 -15.40 4.12
N VAL A 40 8.60 -16.60 4.61
CA VAL A 40 7.38 -17.35 4.32
C VAL A 40 6.70 -17.72 5.62
N TYR A 41 5.37 -17.74 5.64
CA TYR A 41 4.60 -18.03 6.83
C TYR A 41 3.36 -18.88 6.48
N PRO A 42 2.99 -19.88 7.29
CA PRO A 42 1.89 -20.80 6.99
C PRO A 42 0.55 -20.21 7.46
N TYR A 43 0.05 -19.18 6.77
CA TYR A 43 -1.15 -18.44 7.19
C TYR A 43 -2.39 -19.31 7.37
N GLU A 44 -2.61 -20.22 6.43
CA GLU A 44 -3.76 -21.13 6.44
C GLU A 44 -3.66 -22.24 7.49
N TYR A 45 -2.46 -22.52 8.02
CA TYR A 45 -2.27 -23.49 9.10
C TYR A 45 -2.52 -22.85 10.48
N THR A 46 -2.15 -21.58 10.65
CA THR A 46 -2.27 -20.86 11.92
C THR A 46 -3.70 -20.35 12.13
N GLU A 47 -4.63 -21.24 12.47
CA GLU A 47 -6.04 -20.90 12.72
C GLU A 47 -6.38 -20.67 14.20
N SER A 48 -5.53 -21.13 15.13
CA SER A 48 -5.74 -20.99 16.57
C SER A 48 -4.46 -20.60 17.34
N TRP A 49 -4.63 -20.17 18.59
CA TRP A 49 -3.52 -19.93 19.51
C TRP A 49 -2.73 -21.20 19.81
N ASP A 50 -3.40 -22.37 19.84
CA ASP A 50 -2.74 -23.66 20.07
C ASP A 50 -1.70 -23.96 18.99
N ASN A 51 -1.94 -23.53 17.74
CA ASN A 51 -0.96 -23.69 16.66
C ASN A 51 0.33 -22.92 16.93
N LEU A 52 0.24 -21.75 17.59
CA LEU A 52 1.40 -20.92 17.90
C LEU A 52 2.26 -21.52 19.02
N GLU A 53 1.68 -22.38 19.86
CA GLU A 53 2.40 -23.08 20.92
C GLU A 53 3.11 -24.35 20.41
N GLU A 54 2.92 -24.74 19.14
CA GLU A 54 3.58 -25.91 18.57
C GLU A 54 5.10 -25.75 18.50
N ASP A 55 5.84 -26.76 18.97
CA ASP A 55 7.31 -26.75 19.08
C ASP A 55 8.06 -26.94 17.75
N VAL A 56 7.33 -27.10 16.65
CA VAL A 56 7.92 -27.43 15.34
C VAL A 56 7.18 -26.68 14.24
N LEU A 57 7.95 -26.15 13.28
CA LEU A 57 7.40 -25.65 12.03
C LEU A 57 6.50 -26.72 11.36
N PRO A 58 5.31 -26.34 10.87
CA PRO A 58 4.45 -27.28 10.18
C PRO A 58 5.13 -27.91 8.97
N ARG A 59 4.59 -29.06 8.54
CA ARG A 59 5.06 -29.73 7.35
C ARG A 59 4.82 -28.87 6.12
N LYS A 60 5.47 -29.21 5.01
CA LYS A 60 5.41 -28.44 3.75
C LYS A 60 3.96 -28.22 3.29
N GLU A 61 3.07 -29.19 3.55
CA GLU A 61 1.65 -29.12 3.21
C GLU A 61 0.90 -28.02 4.00
N GLY A 62 1.37 -27.67 5.21
CA GLY A 62 0.80 -26.58 6.01
C GLY A 62 1.09 -25.18 5.46
N PHE A 63 1.98 -25.05 4.46
CA PHE A 63 2.27 -23.79 3.78
C PHE A 63 1.49 -23.66 2.46
N TYR A 64 0.45 -24.47 2.25
CA TYR A 64 -0.40 -24.34 1.08
C TYR A 64 -1.15 -23.01 1.09
N SER A 65 -1.01 -22.24 -0.01
CA SER A 65 -1.70 -20.97 -0.16
C SER A 65 -2.94 -21.12 -1.02
N THR A 66 -4.11 -20.87 -0.44
CA THR A 66 -5.39 -20.86 -1.17
C THR A 66 -5.46 -19.71 -2.17
N LEU A 67 -4.82 -18.56 -1.88
CA LEU A 67 -4.75 -17.41 -2.77
C LEU A 67 -4.04 -17.70 -4.09
N THR A 68 -3.00 -18.54 -4.05
CA THR A 68 -2.21 -18.89 -5.24
C THR A 68 -2.48 -20.29 -5.76
N GLU A 69 -3.33 -21.05 -5.06
CA GLU A 69 -3.66 -22.47 -5.24
C GLU A 69 -2.41 -23.36 -5.37
N LYS A 70 -1.34 -23.01 -4.65
CA LYS A 70 -0.02 -23.64 -4.78
C LYS A 70 0.57 -24.02 -3.43
N ASN A 71 1.31 -25.13 -3.45
CA ASN A 71 2.22 -25.47 -2.36
C ASN A 71 3.44 -24.56 -2.41
N ILE A 72 4.04 -24.33 -1.25
CA ILE A 72 5.33 -23.64 -1.13
C ILE A 72 6.42 -24.35 -1.95
N ASP A 73 7.36 -23.56 -2.47
CA ASP A 73 8.54 -24.11 -3.14
C ASP A 73 9.49 -24.80 -2.14
N ASP A 74 10.26 -25.79 -2.60
CA ASP A 74 11.22 -26.48 -1.73
C ASP A 74 12.34 -25.56 -1.22
N ASP A 75 12.79 -24.60 -2.03
CA ASP A 75 13.82 -23.64 -1.63
C ASP A 75 13.28 -22.67 -0.57
N GLU A 76 12.03 -22.23 -0.71
CA GLU A 76 11.36 -21.35 0.25
C GLU A 76 11.09 -22.05 1.59
N TYR A 77 10.63 -23.30 1.55
CA TYR A 77 10.44 -24.09 2.78
C TYR A 77 11.77 -24.42 3.47
N ARG A 78 12.83 -24.70 2.70
CA ARG A 78 14.19 -24.85 3.26
C ARG A 78 14.66 -23.57 3.92
N HIS A 79 14.43 -22.43 3.29
CA HIS A 79 14.75 -21.13 3.87
C HIS A 79 14.01 -20.88 5.19
N ALA A 80 12.71 -21.19 5.26
CA ALA A 80 11.91 -21.09 6.49
C ALA A 80 12.54 -21.88 7.65
N LYS A 81 12.94 -23.12 7.37
CA LYS A 81 13.64 -23.97 8.34
C LYS A 81 14.99 -23.40 8.76
N THR A 82 15.79 -22.93 7.80
CA THR A 82 17.08 -22.30 8.10
C THR A 82 16.91 -21.09 9.01
N VAL A 83 15.93 -20.21 8.73
CA VAL A 83 15.64 -19.04 9.56
C VAL A 83 15.21 -19.47 10.97
N SER A 84 14.25 -20.37 11.08
CA SER A 84 13.77 -20.85 12.39
C SER A 84 14.88 -21.49 13.23
N CYS A 85 15.74 -22.30 12.61
CA CYS A 85 16.87 -22.92 13.31
C CYS A 85 17.97 -21.91 13.66
N HIS A 86 18.27 -20.95 12.78
CA HIS A 86 19.33 -19.97 13.00
C HIS A 86 19.02 -19.00 14.14
N PHE A 87 17.74 -18.65 14.32
CA PHE A 87 17.27 -17.78 15.40
C PHE A 87 16.75 -18.54 16.63
N ASP A 88 16.99 -19.86 16.70
CA ASP A 88 16.56 -20.72 17.81
C ASP A 88 15.07 -20.61 18.16
N CYS A 89 14.19 -20.41 17.17
CA CYS A 89 12.75 -20.35 17.39
C CYS A 89 12.25 -21.71 17.88
N ARG A 90 11.73 -21.76 19.10
CA ARG A 90 11.23 -22.99 19.74
C ARG A 90 9.80 -23.27 19.41
N THR A 91 8.99 -22.22 19.22
CA THR A 91 7.57 -22.35 18.92
C THR A 91 7.22 -21.65 17.60
N LEU A 92 6.10 -22.04 16.99
CA LEU A 92 5.57 -21.35 15.81
C LEU A 92 5.24 -19.88 16.11
N GLY A 93 4.87 -19.55 17.35
CA GLY A 93 4.69 -18.19 17.85
C GLY A 93 5.96 -17.35 17.80
N GLU A 94 7.09 -17.88 18.29
CA GLU A 94 8.39 -17.19 18.21
C GLU A 94 8.82 -16.97 16.75
N TYR A 95 8.56 -17.95 15.88
CA TYR A 95 8.80 -17.82 14.44
C TYR A 95 7.90 -16.74 13.82
N SER A 96 6.63 -16.66 14.22
CA SER A 96 5.68 -15.64 13.78
C SER A 96 6.14 -14.23 14.16
N ASP A 97 6.58 -14.05 15.41
CA ASP A 97 7.07 -12.76 15.89
C ASP A 97 8.32 -12.32 15.12
N LEU A 98 9.24 -13.26 14.86
CA LEU A 98 10.42 -13.01 14.04
C LEU A 98 10.04 -12.65 12.60
N TYR A 99 9.13 -13.41 11.98
CA TYR A 99 8.62 -13.17 10.64
C TYR A 99 8.04 -11.76 10.52
N LEU A 100 7.14 -11.37 11.44
CA LEU A 100 6.52 -10.04 11.45
C LEU A 100 7.56 -8.93 11.67
N LYS A 101 8.52 -9.16 12.56
CA LYS A 101 9.60 -8.21 12.83
C LYS A 101 10.46 -7.96 11.58
N ILE A 102 10.80 -9.02 10.84
CA ILE A 102 11.54 -8.89 9.57
C ILE A 102 10.71 -8.13 8.54
N ASP A 103 9.44 -8.48 8.35
CA ASP A 103 8.56 -7.80 7.39
C ASP A 103 8.41 -6.30 7.69
N VAL A 104 8.26 -5.93 8.96
CA VAL A 104 8.19 -4.52 9.40
C VAL A 104 9.50 -3.77 9.14
N LEU A 105 10.65 -4.40 9.41
CA LEU A 105 11.95 -3.79 9.19
C LEU A 105 12.27 -3.62 7.70
N LEU A 106 11.97 -4.63 6.88
CA LEU A 106 12.07 -4.54 5.42
C LEU A 106 11.20 -3.41 4.88
N LEU A 107 9.95 -3.32 5.34
CA LEU A 107 9.05 -2.25 4.94
C LEU A 107 9.57 -0.87 5.36
N ALA A 108 10.12 -0.74 6.58
CA ALA A 108 10.73 0.49 7.05
C ALA A 108 11.94 0.90 6.20
N ASP A 109 12.81 -0.05 5.84
CA ASP A 109 13.95 0.19 4.96
C ASP A 109 13.49 0.62 3.56
N VAL A 110 12.46 -0.03 3.00
CA VAL A 110 11.84 0.39 1.73
C VAL A 110 11.37 1.84 1.79
N PHE A 111 10.63 2.22 2.83
CA PHE A 111 10.17 3.60 2.99
C PHE A 111 11.31 4.61 3.20
N GLU A 112 12.38 4.25 3.91
CA GLU A 112 13.53 5.15 4.08
C GLU A 112 14.30 5.37 2.78
N ASN A 113 14.47 4.33 1.96
CA ASN A 113 15.12 4.50 0.66
C ASN A 113 14.25 5.31 -0.32
N PHE A 114 12.93 5.12 -0.30
CA PHE A 114 12.02 5.96 -1.08
C PHE A 114 12.10 7.44 -0.71
N ARG A 115 12.33 7.76 0.57
CA ARG A 115 12.49 9.16 1.01
C ARG A 115 13.81 9.79 0.54
N ASP A 116 14.86 8.99 0.40
CA ASP A 116 16.17 9.49 -0.03
C ASP A 116 16.28 9.61 -1.56
N ASP A 117 15.59 8.74 -2.31
CA ASP A 117 15.55 8.78 -3.78
C ASP A 117 14.57 9.84 -4.33
N ASP A 118 13.74 10.47 -3.48
CA ASP A 118 12.85 11.58 -3.83
C ASP A 118 13.61 12.93 -3.86
N LEU A 119 14.46 13.12 -4.88
CA LEU A 119 14.85 14.43 -5.42
C LEU A 119 14.88 14.36 -6.97
N PRO A 120 14.46 15.43 -7.67
CA PRO A 120 13.19 15.56 -8.35
C PRO A 120 13.25 15.10 -9.83
N ASP A 121 12.67 13.94 -10.15
CA ASP A 121 12.25 13.67 -11.53
C ASP A 121 10.73 13.84 -11.59
N SER A 122 10.29 14.90 -12.25
CA SER A 122 8.90 15.38 -12.36
C SER A 122 7.84 14.34 -12.77
N VAL A 123 8.25 13.14 -13.17
CA VAL A 123 7.41 11.98 -13.50
C VAL A 123 7.09 11.10 -12.26
N SER A 124 7.77 11.29 -11.12
CA SER A 124 7.56 10.50 -9.88
C SER A 124 6.38 10.95 -9.01
N ARG A 125 5.67 12.03 -9.37
CA ARG A 125 4.66 12.68 -8.51
C ARG A 125 3.31 11.97 -8.42
N ILE A 126 3.17 10.78 -9.02
CA ILE A 126 1.98 9.95 -8.86
C ILE A 126 2.03 9.30 -7.48
N ARG A 127 1.29 9.86 -6.53
CA ARG A 127 1.10 9.27 -5.20
C ARG A 127 -0.08 8.30 -5.26
N ASP A 128 0.11 7.09 -4.73
CA ASP A 128 -0.95 6.08 -4.61
C ASP A 128 -1.76 6.29 -3.32
N GLY A 129 -2.51 5.28 -2.87
CA GLY A 129 -3.32 5.33 -1.65
C GLY A 129 -2.57 5.89 -0.45
N SER A 130 -3.24 6.77 0.29
CA SER A 130 -2.72 7.29 1.56
C SER A 130 -2.84 6.23 2.65
N VAL A 131 -1.71 5.85 3.23
CA VAL A 131 -1.66 4.97 4.41
C VAL A 131 -1.07 5.77 5.56
N GLN A 132 -1.84 5.95 6.64
CA GLN A 132 -1.41 6.63 7.85
C GLN A 132 -1.50 5.66 9.03
N ALA A 133 -0.35 5.32 9.61
CA ALA A 133 -0.27 4.62 10.89
C ALA A 133 -0.07 5.65 12.00
N SER A 134 -1.09 5.87 12.82
CA SER A 134 -1.03 6.80 13.96
C SER A 134 -0.52 6.08 15.21
N LYS A 135 0.28 6.78 16.04
CA LYS A 135 0.69 6.29 17.37
C LYS A 135 -0.42 6.40 18.43
N ARG A 136 -1.60 6.91 18.05
CA ARG A 136 -2.71 7.11 18.98
C ARG A 136 -3.38 5.79 19.33
N TYR A 137 -3.50 5.55 20.63
CA TYR A 137 -4.21 4.40 21.18
C TYR A 137 -5.69 4.75 21.36
N GLY A 138 -6.56 4.10 20.59
CA GLY A 138 -8.01 4.13 20.78
C GLY A 138 -8.49 2.79 21.33
N LYS A 139 -9.35 2.81 22.34
CA LYS A 139 -9.93 1.62 22.94
C LYS A 139 -11.45 1.73 23.00
N ALA A 140 -12.16 0.72 22.52
CA ALA A 140 -13.61 0.65 22.67
C ALA A 140 -13.97 0.40 24.15
N ASN A 141 -15.07 1.01 24.60
CA ASN A 141 -15.65 0.75 25.92
C ASN A 141 -17.16 0.60 25.75
N ASN A 142 -17.64 -0.60 25.52
CA ASN A 142 -19.06 -0.87 25.37
C ASN A 142 -19.37 -2.30 25.84
N TYR A 143 -20.65 -2.60 26.04
CA TYR A 143 -21.09 -3.88 26.62
C TYR A 143 -20.73 -5.13 25.81
N THR A 144 -20.21 -5.00 24.58
CA THR A 144 -19.78 -6.13 23.74
C THR A 144 -18.32 -6.53 23.95
N VAL A 145 -17.51 -5.69 24.62
CA VAL A 145 -16.12 -6.03 24.95
C VAL A 145 -16.02 -6.63 26.36
N GLU A 146 -15.12 -7.60 26.53
CA GLU A 146 -15.00 -8.38 27.78
C GLU A 146 -14.59 -7.53 29.00
N ASP A 147 -13.83 -6.47 28.76
CA ASP A 147 -13.31 -5.55 29.78
C ASP A 147 -14.16 -4.27 29.92
N TYR A 148 -15.46 -4.37 29.65
CA TYR A 148 -16.40 -3.26 29.73
C TYR A 148 -16.46 -2.64 31.13
N ASP A 149 -16.16 -1.35 31.20
CA ASP A 149 -16.21 -0.57 32.42
C ASP A 149 -17.45 0.35 32.42
N LYS A 150 -18.44 -0.02 33.23
CA LYS A 150 -19.69 0.75 33.43
C LYS A 150 -19.45 2.15 34.03
N THR A 151 -18.29 2.41 34.63
CA THR A 151 -17.95 3.70 35.22
C THR A 151 -17.41 4.70 34.20
N LYS A 152 -17.02 4.22 33.01
CA LYS A 152 -16.48 5.05 31.92
C LYS A 152 -17.52 5.29 30.85
N GLU A 153 -17.34 6.36 30.09
CA GLU A 153 -18.20 6.67 28.95
C GLU A 153 -18.15 5.58 27.88
N ASN A 154 -19.28 5.35 27.22
CA ASN A 154 -19.36 4.36 26.16
C ASN A 154 -18.58 4.84 24.93
N ALA A 155 -17.61 4.05 24.48
CA ALA A 155 -16.79 4.32 23.31
C ALA A 155 -16.91 3.19 22.28
N TRP A 156 -17.05 3.58 21.01
CA TRP A 156 -17.18 2.68 19.87
C TRP A 156 -16.08 2.99 18.85
N ILE A 157 -15.49 1.96 18.27
CA ILE A 157 -14.59 2.09 17.13
C ILE A 157 -15.39 1.71 15.89
N ILE A 158 -15.48 2.64 14.94
CA ILE A 158 -16.25 2.45 13.72
C ILE A 158 -15.27 2.22 12.58
N TYR A 159 -15.43 1.10 11.88
CA TYR A 159 -14.75 0.86 10.61
C TYR A 159 -15.58 1.47 9.48
N GLN A 160 -15.00 2.42 8.76
CA GLN A 160 -15.59 3.02 7.57
C GLN A 160 -14.78 2.61 6.35
N ASP A 161 -15.46 2.06 5.35
CA ASP A 161 -14.86 1.69 4.07
C ASP A 161 -15.60 2.35 2.91
N CYS A 162 -14.83 3.01 2.05
CA CYS A 162 -15.35 3.70 0.88
C CYS A 162 -15.57 2.70 -0.27
N LYS A 163 -16.84 2.45 -0.60
CA LYS A 163 -17.19 1.60 -1.74
C LYS A 163 -16.72 2.24 -3.05
N ASN A 164 -15.84 1.55 -3.77
CA ASN A 164 -15.37 1.92 -5.11
C ASN A 164 -14.69 3.32 -5.14
N LEU A 165 -13.75 3.57 -4.21
CA LEU A 165 -13.08 4.88 -4.07
C LEU A 165 -12.52 5.43 -5.40
N TYR A 166 -11.75 4.63 -6.15
CA TYR A 166 -11.18 5.06 -7.44
C TYR A 166 -12.25 5.24 -8.52
N GLY A 167 -13.26 4.38 -8.57
CA GLY A 167 -14.37 4.54 -9.51
C GLY A 167 -15.24 5.75 -9.19
N TRP A 168 -15.48 6.04 -7.89
CA TRP A 168 -16.12 7.27 -7.44
C TRP A 168 -15.28 8.48 -7.82
N ALA A 169 -13.95 8.38 -7.66
CA ALA A 169 -13.05 9.42 -8.10
C ALA A 169 -13.16 9.66 -9.62
N MET A 170 -13.06 8.64 -10.45
CA MET A 170 -13.24 8.76 -11.91
C MET A 170 -14.66 9.22 -12.32
N TYR A 171 -15.65 8.99 -11.47
CA TYR A 171 -17.04 9.37 -11.68
C TYR A 171 -17.31 10.85 -11.34
N VAL A 172 -16.69 11.35 -10.28
CA VAL A 172 -16.93 12.70 -9.72
C VAL A 172 -15.86 13.71 -10.17
N TRP A 173 -14.60 13.30 -10.36
CA TRP A 173 -13.51 14.22 -10.67
C TRP A 173 -13.38 14.54 -12.15
N TYR A 174 -13.07 15.80 -12.40
CA TYR A 174 -12.68 16.30 -13.70
C TYR A 174 -11.16 16.11 -13.84
N MET A 175 -10.75 15.14 -14.65
CA MET A 175 -9.35 14.82 -14.87
C MET A 175 -8.77 15.74 -15.95
N SER A 176 -7.62 16.33 -15.69
CA SER A 176 -6.86 17.09 -16.69
C SER A 176 -6.52 16.21 -17.88
N HIS A 177 -6.83 16.69 -19.09
CA HIS A 177 -6.62 15.93 -20.32
C HIS A 177 -5.52 16.59 -21.17
N GLY A 178 -4.27 16.22 -20.91
CA GLY A 178 -3.13 16.65 -21.74
C GLY A 178 -2.81 18.15 -21.68
N CYS A 179 -1.96 18.60 -22.62
CA CYS A 179 -1.52 19.99 -22.76
C CYS A 179 -0.76 20.58 -21.56
N PHE A 180 -0.07 19.74 -20.78
CA PHE A 180 0.83 20.19 -19.72
C PHE A 180 2.01 20.97 -20.31
N LYS A 181 2.29 22.13 -19.74
CA LYS A 181 3.42 22.98 -20.13
C LYS A 181 4.15 23.45 -18.88
N TRP A 182 5.47 23.31 -18.88
CA TRP A 182 6.34 23.91 -17.88
C TRP A 182 6.38 25.43 -18.08
N ILE A 183 6.14 26.17 -17.01
CA ILE A 183 6.24 27.63 -16.96
C ILE A 183 7.33 28.01 -15.96
N GLU A 184 7.87 29.23 -16.08
CA GLU A 184 8.85 29.72 -15.12
C GLU A 184 8.27 29.71 -13.70
N PRO A 185 9.06 29.30 -12.68
CA PRO A 185 8.62 29.10 -11.31
C PRO A 185 8.38 30.45 -10.62
N THR A 186 7.25 31.06 -10.93
CA THR A 186 6.79 32.31 -10.32
C THR A 186 5.50 32.05 -9.56
N LEU A 187 5.38 32.61 -8.35
CA LEU A 187 4.14 32.57 -7.58
C LEU A 187 3.09 33.57 -8.11
N ASN A 188 3.42 34.30 -9.18
CA ASN A 188 2.53 35.26 -9.81
C ASN A 188 1.26 34.56 -10.32
N GLY A 189 0.13 35.00 -9.80
CA GLY A 189 -1.18 34.45 -10.12
C GLY A 189 -1.51 33.11 -9.48
N ILE A 190 -0.89 32.79 -8.34
CA ILE A 190 -1.35 31.71 -7.46
C ILE A 190 -2.81 31.91 -7.01
N ASN A 191 -3.23 33.17 -6.85
CA ASN A 191 -4.58 33.56 -6.48
C ASN A 191 -5.45 33.95 -7.69
N ASP A 192 -4.91 33.90 -8.91
CA ASP A 192 -5.61 34.34 -10.12
C ASP A 192 -6.46 33.22 -10.75
N LEU A 193 -6.31 32.00 -10.23
CA LEU A 193 -7.05 30.84 -10.67
C LEU A 193 -8.15 30.51 -9.66
N ASP A 194 -9.29 30.16 -10.22
CA ASP A 194 -10.43 29.62 -9.49
C ASP A 194 -10.75 28.20 -9.98
N ASP A 195 -11.72 27.58 -9.33
CA ASP A 195 -12.09 26.20 -9.57
C ASP A 195 -12.75 25.94 -10.96
N ILE A 196 -13.03 26.99 -11.74
CA ILE A 196 -13.62 26.93 -13.08
C ILE A 196 -12.67 27.40 -14.18
N SER A 197 -11.43 27.73 -13.82
CA SER A 197 -10.45 28.27 -14.74
C SER A 197 -10.14 27.25 -15.85
N PRO A 198 -10.08 27.67 -17.12
CA PRO A 198 -9.86 26.77 -18.25
C PRO A 198 -8.46 26.14 -18.25
N ILE A 199 -7.52 26.69 -17.47
CA ILE A 199 -6.15 26.23 -17.32
C ILE A 199 -5.85 26.16 -15.82
N GLY A 200 -5.55 24.97 -15.32
CA GLY A 200 -5.05 24.78 -13.95
C GLY A 200 -3.52 24.95 -13.87
N ARG A 201 -3.01 25.23 -12.67
CA ARG A 201 -1.57 25.24 -12.37
C ARG A 201 -1.27 24.28 -11.22
N VAL A 202 -0.12 23.60 -11.31
CA VAL A 202 0.41 22.77 -10.23
C VAL A 202 1.69 23.44 -9.75
N TYR A 203 1.77 23.73 -8.46
CA TYR A 203 2.92 24.34 -7.84
C TYR A 203 3.71 23.29 -7.06
N GLU A 204 5.02 23.26 -7.29
CA GLU A 204 5.97 22.63 -6.40
C GLU A 204 6.64 23.74 -5.60
N VAL A 205 6.48 23.70 -4.27
CA VAL A 205 6.98 24.73 -3.37
C VAL A 205 7.58 24.08 -2.13
N ASP A 206 8.62 24.71 -1.60
CA ASP A 206 9.11 24.45 -0.25
C ASP A 206 8.25 25.22 0.75
N ILE A 207 7.83 24.55 1.82
CA ILE A 207 6.95 25.14 2.84
C ILE A 207 7.61 25.00 4.20
N GLU A 208 7.62 26.08 4.96
CA GLU A 208 8.01 26.07 6.36
C GLU A 208 6.81 25.68 7.24
N TYR A 209 6.96 24.63 8.05
CA TYR A 209 5.91 24.15 8.95
C TYR A 209 6.26 24.48 10.39
N SER A 210 5.53 25.45 10.97
CA SER A 210 5.82 25.94 12.31
C SER A 210 5.43 24.95 13.41
N GLU A 211 6.31 24.78 14.41
CA GLU A 211 6.14 23.79 15.49
C GLU A 211 4.83 23.93 16.27
N HIS A 212 4.34 25.16 16.48
CA HIS A 212 3.09 25.39 17.21
C HIS A 212 1.86 24.78 16.52
N LEU A 213 1.92 24.50 15.21
CA LEU A 213 0.84 23.86 14.45
C LEU A 213 0.91 22.33 14.50
N HIS A 214 1.94 21.74 15.11
CA HIS A 214 2.12 20.29 15.16
C HIS A 214 1.07 19.62 16.04
N GLU A 215 0.68 20.26 17.14
CA GLU A 215 -0.35 19.73 18.03
C GLU A 215 -1.75 19.81 17.40
N ASP A 216 -2.06 20.94 16.76
CA ASP A 216 -3.36 21.17 16.12
C ASP A 216 -3.58 20.25 14.91
N HIS A 217 -2.55 20.05 14.09
CA HIS A 217 -2.60 19.15 12.93
C HIS A 217 -2.21 17.72 13.26
N ASN A 218 -2.19 17.33 14.54
CA ASN A 218 -1.87 15.96 14.94
C ASN A 218 -2.95 14.95 14.48
N ASN A 219 -4.12 15.42 14.03
CA ASN A 219 -5.23 14.57 13.55
C ASN A 219 -5.11 14.19 12.07
N LEU A 220 -4.70 15.13 11.22
CA LEU A 220 -4.62 15.00 9.76
C LEU A 220 -3.32 15.64 9.27
N PRO A 221 -2.67 15.08 8.25
CA PRO A 221 -1.41 15.64 7.73
C PRO A 221 -1.57 17.12 7.37
N PHE A 222 -0.51 17.91 7.60
CA PHE A 222 -0.46 19.33 7.25
C PHE A 222 -0.81 19.54 5.77
N LEU A 223 -1.60 20.58 5.47
CA LEU A 223 -2.22 20.87 4.16
C LEU A 223 -3.23 19.81 3.64
N PRO A 224 -4.19 19.31 4.43
CA PRO A 224 -5.15 18.32 3.96
C PRO A 224 -6.32 18.92 3.15
N ASN A 225 -6.19 20.17 2.69
CA ASN A 225 -7.30 20.86 2.04
C ASN A 225 -7.47 20.39 0.58
N ASN A 226 -8.47 19.54 0.36
CA ASN A 226 -9.00 19.22 -0.96
C ASN A 226 -10.36 19.90 -1.11
N GLY A 227 -10.43 20.94 -1.95
CA GLY A 227 -11.66 21.60 -2.36
C GLY A 227 -12.33 20.92 -3.56
N PHE A 228 -13.65 21.09 -3.69
CA PHE A 228 -14.45 20.60 -4.81
C PHE A 228 -15.06 21.76 -5.60
N PRO A 229 -15.21 21.68 -6.93
CA PRO A 229 -16.01 22.63 -7.69
C PRO A 229 -17.46 22.17 -7.88
N PRO A 230 -18.47 22.96 -7.47
CA PRO A 230 -19.80 22.91 -8.06
C PRO A 230 -19.76 23.50 -9.48
N GLY A 231 -20.14 22.72 -10.50
CA GLY A 231 -20.42 23.24 -11.85
C GLY A 231 -19.32 23.12 -12.93
N SER A 232 -18.28 22.29 -12.73
CA SER A 232 -17.25 22.05 -13.75
C SER A 232 -17.73 21.10 -14.89
N LYS A 233 -17.07 21.13 -16.06
CA LYS A 233 -17.62 20.61 -17.33
C LYS A 233 -17.24 19.16 -17.64
N SER A 234 -18.28 18.33 -17.76
CA SER A 234 -18.39 16.96 -18.33
C SER A 234 -17.44 15.86 -17.79
N PRO A 235 -17.91 14.99 -16.88
CA PRO A 235 -17.17 13.82 -16.40
C PRO A 235 -17.16 12.72 -17.48
N TRP A 236 -16.13 12.70 -18.32
CA TRP A 236 -16.08 11.83 -19.51
C TRP A 236 -16.06 10.32 -19.19
N LEU A 237 -15.52 9.93 -18.02
CA LEU A 237 -15.55 8.56 -17.51
C LEU A 237 -16.87 8.17 -16.83
N LYS A 238 -17.77 9.12 -16.57
CA LYS A 238 -19.03 8.88 -15.84
C LYS A 238 -19.86 7.77 -16.49
N LYS A 239 -20.07 7.84 -17.81
CA LYS A 239 -20.85 6.85 -18.56
C LYS A 239 -20.25 5.45 -18.46
N TYR A 240 -18.93 5.35 -18.42
CA TYR A 240 -18.21 4.09 -18.27
C TYR A 240 -18.37 3.50 -16.86
N ILE A 241 -18.22 4.33 -15.82
CA ILE A 241 -18.43 3.90 -14.44
C ILE A 241 -19.90 3.53 -14.17
N ASP A 242 -20.86 4.28 -14.74
CA ASP A 242 -22.29 3.96 -14.68
C ASP A 242 -22.57 2.57 -15.29
N LEU A 243 -22.04 2.31 -16.49
CA LEU A 243 -22.19 1.02 -17.16
C LEU A 243 -21.66 -0.13 -16.30
N ASN A 244 -20.42 -0.03 -15.79
CA ASN A 244 -19.83 -1.08 -14.98
C ASN A 244 -20.58 -1.27 -13.64
N THR A 245 -21.11 -0.19 -13.06
CA THR A 245 -21.91 -0.25 -11.84
C THR A 245 -23.24 -1.00 -12.10
N GLU A 246 -23.91 -0.70 -13.21
CA GLU A 246 -25.15 -1.40 -13.59
C GLU A 246 -24.91 -2.86 -13.95
N MET A 247 -23.83 -3.18 -14.65
CA MET A 247 -23.47 -4.56 -14.96
C MET A 247 -23.11 -5.34 -13.68
N ARG A 248 -22.41 -4.71 -12.73
CA ARG A 248 -22.12 -5.32 -11.42
C ARG A 248 -23.38 -5.61 -10.60
N LYS A 249 -24.43 -4.77 -10.69
CA LYS A 249 -25.73 -5.02 -10.05
C LYS A 249 -26.47 -6.22 -10.68
N LYS A 250 -26.30 -6.44 -11.98
CA LYS A 250 -26.94 -7.51 -12.75
C LYS A 250 -26.17 -8.83 -12.74
N ALA A 251 -24.94 -8.84 -12.23
CA ALA A 251 -24.08 -10.00 -12.16
C ALA A 251 -24.74 -11.14 -11.36
N ALA A 252 -24.72 -12.35 -11.92
CA ALA A 252 -25.35 -13.53 -11.33
C ALA A 252 -24.41 -14.31 -10.39
N ASN A 253 -23.10 -14.07 -10.50
CA ASN A 253 -22.06 -14.77 -9.76
C ASN A 253 -20.96 -13.81 -9.30
N ASP A 254 -20.11 -14.27 -8.37
CA ASP A 254 -19.08 -13.43 -7.75
C ASP A 254 -17.94 -13.10 -8.72
N PHE A 255 -17.64 -13.99 -9.68
CA PHE A 255 -16.68 -13.73 -10.74
C PHE A 255 -17.08 -12.50 -11.58
N GLU A 256 -18.33 -12.41 -12.02
CA GLU A 256 -18.85 -11.26 -12.78
C GLU A 256 -18.83 -9.98 -11.94
N LYS A 257 -19.18 -10.06 -10.65
CA LYS A 257 -19.13 -8.90 -9.75
C LYS A 257 -17.69 -8.37 -9.60
N ASP A 258 -16.72 -9.27 -9.49
CA ASP A 258 -15.31 -8.92 -9.37
C ASP A 258 -14.73 -8.44 -10.69
N PHE A 259 -15.16 -9.01 -11.82
CA PHE A 259 -14.78 -8.56 -13.15
C PHE A 259 -15.10 -7.07 -13.36
N TYR A 260 -16.35 -6.64 -13.14
CA TYR A 260 -16.73 -5.23 -13.31
C TYR A 260 -16.11 -4.30 -12.27
N LYS A 261 -15.82 -4.80 -11.06
CA LYS A 261 -15.05 -4.06 -10.04
C LYS A 261 -13.62 -3.83 -10.51
N LEU A 262 -12.96 -4.86 -11.02
CA LEU A 262 -11.58 -4.80 -11.50
C LEU A 262 -11.46 -3.90 -12.74
N MET A 263 -12.46 -3.90 -13.64
CA MET A 263 -12.46 -3.01 -14.81
C MET A 263 -12.34 -1.53 -14.42
N ASN A 264 -13.07 -1.06 -13.39
CA ASN A 264 -12.94 0.30 -12.90
C ASN A 264 -11.53 0.60 -12.37
N ASN A 265 -10.98 -0.31 -11.55
CA ASN A 265 -9.64 -0.15 -10.98
C ASN A 265 -8.53 -0.23 -12.04
N ALA A 266 -8.70 -1.10 -13.03
CA ALA A 266 -7.74 -1.32 -14.10
C ALA A 266 -7.62 -0.09 -15.03
N VAL A 267 -8.74 0.57 -15.34
CA VAL A 267 -8.71 1.82 -16.14
C VAL A 267 -7.94 2.90 -15.41
N PHE A 268 -8.18 3.09 -14.10
CA PHE A 268 -7.39 4.01 -13.28
C PHE A 268 -5.88 3.67 -13.34
N GLY A 269 -5.53 2.42 -13.04
CA GLY A 269 -4.14 1.97 -13.07
C GLY A 269 -3.48 2.11 -14.44
N LYS A 270 -4.23 1.91 -15.55
CA LYS A 270 -3.71 2.05 -16.91
C LYS A 270 -3.44 3.50 -17.30
N THR A 271 -4.27 4.44 -16.82
CA THR A 271 -4.05 5.87 -17.06
C THR A 271 -2.82 6.43 -16.35
N MET A 272 -2.36 5.75 -15.29
CA MET A 272 -1.19 6.12 -14.48
C MET A 272 0.03 5.23 -14.74
N GLU A 273 0.00 4.40 -15.79
CA GLU A 273 1.06 3.45 -16.11
C GLU A 273 2.34 4.15 -16.56
N SER A 274 3.48 3.78 -15.96
CA SER A 274 4.79 4.27 -16.38
C SER A 274 5.15 3.72 -17.76
N LEU A 275 5.26 4.62 -18.74
CA LEU A 275 5.68 4.27 -20.10
C LEU A 275 7.14 3.80 -20.16
N ARG A 276 7.98 4.18 -19.18
CA ARG A 276 9.39 3.80 -19.10
C ARG A 276 9.58 2.29 -18.85
N LEU A 277 8.56 1.61 -18.33
CA LEU A 277 8.57 0.18 -18.04
C LEU A 277 7.94 -0.67 -19.15
N LYS A 278 7.51 -0.06 -20.28
CA LYS A 278 6.98 -0.82 -21.40
C LYS A 278 8.09 -1.54 -22.14
N ILE A 279 7.97 -2.86 -22.19
CA ILE A 279 8.83 -3.72 -23.02
C ILE A 279 8.08 -3.98 -24.33
N ASN A 280 8.71 -3.65 -25.45
CA ASN A 280 8.19 -4.05 -26.75
C ASN A 280 8.53 -5.52 -26.97
N ILE A 281 7.50 -6.34 -27.12
CA ILE A 281 7.64 -7.76 -27.46
C ILE A 281 7.15 -7.90 -28.90
N GLU A 282 8.08 -8.20 -29.81
CA GLU A 282 7.75 -8.60 -31.17
C GLU A 282 7.75 -10.13 -31.22
N LEU A 283 6.60 -10.70 -31.57
CA LEU A 283 6.49 -12.14 -31.80
C LEU A 283 7.04 -12.42 -33.19
N VAL A 284 8.24 -12.98 -33.26
CA VAL A 284 8.82 -13.46 -34.51
C VAL A 284 8.34 -14.89 -34.72
N SER A 285 7.43 -15.09 -35.67
CA SER A 285 7.14 -16.42 -36.19
C SER A 285 8.17 -16.77 -37.26
N ASN A 286 8.94 -17.83 -37.03
CA ASN A 286 9.71 -18.44 -38.11
C ASN A 286 8.73 -19.23 -38.99
N GLU A 287 8.43 -18.71 -40.17
CA GLU A 287 8.07 -19.57 -41.31
C GLU A 287 9.33 -20.26 -41.85
#